data_AF-A0A3A8MWX5-F1
#
_entry.id   AF-A0A3A8MWX5-F1
#
_cell.length_a   1.000
_cell.length_b   1.000
_cell.length_c   1.000
_cell.angle_alpha   90.00
_cell.angle_beta   90.00
_cell.angle_gamma   90.00
#
_symmetry.space_group_name_H-M   'P 1'
#
loop_
_entity.id
_entity.type
_entity.pdbx_description
1 polymer ?
#
loop_
_entity_poly.entity_id
_entity_poly.type
_entity_poly.pdbx_seq_one_letter_code
_entity_poly.pdbx_strand_id
1 'polypeptide(L)'
;MGLLLQGSTPCSICGQVIEAGVPAVVLPAFVWNDADALLPFNDASMHRTCFEAHPLRVQVEAALEELNRKTGPGRRKCAVCGSEVLDPDDYLMVPRLTDDVTSPAHRFNYTHLHRSQVREWRELGDLERILEQFDTAGGWEGSVLRELLQQLRQLSA
;
A
#
# COMPACT_ATOMS: atom_id res chain seq x y z
N MET A 1 3.58 -2.49 10.22
CA MET A 1 2.43 -2.83 11.09
C MET A 1 2.30 -1.73 12.13
N GLY A 2 1.13 -1.08 12.22
CA GLY A 2 0.87 -0.12 13.29
C GLY A 2 0.90 -0.84 14.64
N LEU A 3 1.68 -0.31 15.58
CA LEU A 3 1.76 -0.81 16.95
C LEU A 3 1.27 0.28 17.91
N LEU A 4 0.36 -0.09 18.81
CA LEU A 4 -0.14 0.78 19.86
C LEU A 4 0.34 0.31 21.23
N LEU A 5 1.17 1.13 21.86
CA LEU A 5 1.56 1.03 23.25
C LEU A 5 0.88 2.19 24.00
N GLN A 6 -0.23 1.89 24.65
CA GLN A 6 -0.97 2.90 25.41
C GLN A 6 -0.10 3.53 26.50
N GLY A 7 -0.21 4.85 26.65
CA GLY A 7 0.64 5.67 27.52
C GLY A 7 2.01 6.00 26.93
N SER A 8 2.29 5.65 25.66
CA SER A 8 3.59 5.94 25.02
C SER A 8 3.51 6.24 23.53
N THR A 9 2.57 5.64 22.79
CA THR A 9 2.40 5.90 21.36
C THR A 9 1.73 7.27 21.14
N PRO A 10 2.35 8.20 20.40
CA PRO A 10 1.70 9.44 20.01
C PRO A 10 0.65 9.20 18.93
N CYS A 11 -0.44 9.96 18.98
CA CYS A 11 -1.44 10.02 17.92
C CYS A 11 -0.83 10.69 16.68
N SER A 12 -0.89 10.02 15.53
CA SER A 12 -0.32 10.56 14.28
C SER A 12 -1.00 11.84 13.76
N ILE A 13 -2.20 12.16 14.26
CA ILE A 13 -2.98 13.34 13.85
C ILE A 13 -2.69 14.55 14.74
N CYS A 14 -2.78 14.40 16.07
CA CYS A 14 -2.67 15.53 17.00
C CYS A 14 -1.33 15.58 17.76
N GLY A 15 -0.47 14.57 17.60
CA GLY A 15 0.82 14.46 18.27
C GLY A 15 0.78 14.12 19.77
N GLN A 16 -0.40 14.12 20.39
CA GLN A 16 -0.55 13.80 21.82
C GLN A 16 -0.47 12.29 22.06
N VAL A 17 0.10 11.89 23.20
CA VAL A 17 0.17 10.48 23.62
C VAL A 17 -1.24 9.91 23.78
N ILE A 18 -1.45 8.69 23.28
CA ILE A 18 -2.68 7.94 23.46
C ILE A 18 -2.63 7.27 24.82
N GLU A 19 -3.31 7.86 25.81
CA GLU A 19 -3.35 7.37 27.20
C GLU A 19 -4.05 6.01 27.35
N ALA A 20 -3.78 5.34 28.47
CA ALA A 20 -4.43 4.08 28.82
C ALA A 20 -5.95 4.23 28.90
N GLY A 21 -6.68 3.26 28.33
CA GLY A 21 -8.15 3.27 28.29
C GLY A 21 -8.78 4.27 27.29
N VAL A 22 -7.98 5.10 26.61
CA VAL A 22 -8.49 5.98 25.55
C VAL A 22 -8.69 5.17 24.26
N PRO A 23 -9.88 5.23 23.62
CA PRO A 23 -10.13 4.54 22.36
C PRO A 23 -9.21 5.02 21.24
N ALA A 24 -8.60 4.07 20.55
CA ALA A 24 -7.68 4.33 19.45
C ALA A 24 -8.05 3.50 18.20
N VAL A 25 -7.49 3.93 17.08
CA VAL A 25 -7.49 3.21 15.80
C VAL A 25 -6.03 2.96 15.44
N VAL A 26 -5.74 1.75 14.98
CA VAL A 26 -4.42 1.33 14.49
C VAL A 26 -4.60 0.87 13.06
N LEU A 27 -3.84 1.48 12.16
CA LEU A 27 -3.94 1.20 10.73
C LEU A 27 -2.66 0.49 10.26
N PRO A 28 -2.77 -0.44 9.30
CA PRO A 28 -1.60 -1.10 8.72
C PRO A 28 -0.84 -0.13 7.80
N ALA A 29 0.27 -0.58 7.22
CA ALA A 29 0.81 0.06 6.03
C ALA A 29 -0.11 -0.23 4.83
N PHE A 30 -0.51 0.81 4.10
CA PHE A 30 -1.37 0.75 2.93
C PHE A 30 -1.00 1.75 1.82
N VAL A 31 -0.05 2.64 2.06
CA VAL A 31 0.50 3.61 1.10
C VAL A 31 2.03 3.58 1.16
N TRP A 32 2.70 3.75 0.02
CA TRP A 32 4.17 3.76 -0.09
C TRP A 32 4.72 4.95 -0.87
N ASN A 33 3.83 5.86 -1.30
CA ASN A 33 4.22 7.11 -1.92
C ASN A 33 4.32 8.17 -0.82
N ASP A 34 5.50 8.74 -0.62
CA ASP A 34 5.74 9.74 0.43
C ASP A 34 5.01 11.07 0.14
N ALA A 35 4.59 11.31 -1.11
CA ALA A 35 3.79 12.47 -1.49
C ALA A 35 2.27 12.28 -1.29
N ASP A 36 1.82 11.09 -0.89
CA ASP A 36 0.39 10.80 -0.77
C ASP A 36 -0.21 11.43 0.49
N ALA A 37 -1.37 12.08 0.34
CA ALA A 37 -2.07 12.76 1.43
C ALA A 37 -2.49 11.82 2.58
N LEU A 38 -2.56 10.51 2.34
CA LEU A 38 -2.90 9.49 3.32
C LEU A 38 -1.68 8.98 4.11
N LEU A 39 -0.45 9.42 3.79
CA LEU A 39 0.76 9.00 4.49
C LEU A 39 0.69 9.16 6.03
N PRO A 40 0.08 10.19 6.63
CA PRO A 40 -0.05 10.31 8.09
C PRO A 40 -0.86 9.20 8.77
N PHE A 41 -1.62 8.43 8.01
CA PHE A 41 -2.41 7.28 8.46
C PHE A 41 -1.69 5.95 8.22
N ASN A 42 -0.63 5.97 7.42
CA ASN A 42 0.11 4.78 7.00
C ASN A 42 0.91 4.22 8.18
N ASP A 43 0.65 2.96 8.52
CA ASP A 43 1.33 2.28 9.61
C ASP A 43 1.25 2.99 10.98
N ALA A 44 0.14 3.69 11.21
CA ALA A 44 0.00 4.64 12.30
C ALA A 44 -1.04 4.23 13.34
N SER A 45 -0.89 4.81 14.53
CA SER A 45 -1.90 4.77 15.59
C SER A 45 -2.41 6.18 15.89
N MET A 46 -3.70 6.32 16.15
CA MET A 46 -4.33 7.61 16.42
C MET A 46 -5.53 7.46 17.35
N HIS A 47 -5.90 8.55 18.03
CA HIS A 47 -7.15 8.59 18.77
C HIS A 47 -8.33 8.32 17.84
N ARG A 48 -9.32 7.55 18.32
CA ARG A 48 -10.54 7.27 17.57
C ARG A 48 -11.27 8.57 17.18
N THR A 49 -11.37 9.51 18.10
CA THR A 49 -12.02 10.80 17.86
C THR A 49 -11.29 11.65 16.83
N CYS A 50 -9.94 11.65 16.83
CA CYS A 50 -9.15 12.33 15.82
C CYS A 50 -9.38 11.72 14.43
N PHE A 51 -9.43 10.37 14.34
CA PHE A 51 -9.70 9.69 13.07
C PHE A 51 -11.12 9.99 12.56
N GLU A 52 -12.12 9.88 13.42
CA GLU A 52 -13.53 10.07 13.07
C GLU A 52 -13.83 11.51 12.62
N ALA A 53 -13.10 12.50 13.14
CA ALA A 53 -13.24 13.90 12.77
C ALA A 53 -12.38 14.32 11.56
N HIS A 54 -11.48 13.46 11.05
CA HIS A 54 -10.53 13.87 10.03
C HIS A 54 -11.18 13.99 8.64
N PRO A 55 -10.93 15.05 7.86
CA PRO A 55 -11.51 15.23 6.52
C PRO A 55 -11.20 14.10 5.53
N LEU A 56 -10.03 13.48 5.67
CA LEU A 56 -9.58 12.37 4.81
C LEU A 56 -10.07 10.98 5.24
N ARG A 57 -10.92 10.87 6.27
CA ARG A 57 -11.36 9.57 6.81
C ARG A 57 -11.93 8.65 5.74
N VAL A 58 -12.80 9.18 4.88
CA VAL A 58 -13.49 8.39 3.84
C VAL A 58 -12.48 7.82 2.84
N GLN A 59 -11.46 8.59 2.46
CA GLN A 59 -10.39 8.14 1.57
C GLN A 59 -9.54 7.05 2.23
N VAL A 60 -9.22 7.19 3.52
CA VAL A 60 -8.51 6.14 4.28
C VAL A 60 -9.34 4.86 4.32
N GLU A 61 -10.63 4.95 4.67
CA GLU A 61 -11.54 3.81 4.71
C GLU A 61 -11.63 3.11 3.35
N ALA A 62 -11.73 3.85 2.25
CA ALA A 62 -11.76 3.31 0.90
C ALA A 62 -10.45 2.59 0.53
N ALA A 63 -9.29 3.16 0.85
CA ALA A 63 -7.99 2.54 0.60
C ALA A 63 -7.82 1.25 1.42
N LEU A 64 -8.25 1.25 2.69
CA LEU A 64 -8.24 0.07 3.55
C LEU A 64 -9.21 -1.01 3.06
N GLU A 65 -10.38 -0.63 2.55
CA GLU A 65 -11.31 -1.58 1.94
C GLU A 65 -10.67 -2.24 0.71
N GLU A 66 -10.05 -1.46 -0.17
CA GLU A 66 -9.34 -1.99 -1.32
C GLU A 66 -8.20 -2.94 -0.91
N LEU A 67 -7.35 -2.51 0.02
CA LEU A 67 -6.29 -3.33 0.60
C LEU A 67 -6.85 -4.65 1.12
N ASN A 68 -7.87 -4.60 1.98
CA ASN A 68 -8.46 -5.79 2.59
C ASN A 68 -9.01 -6.75 1.53
N ARG A 69 -9.62 -6.24 0.45
CA ARG A 69 -10.11 -7.06 -0.67
C ARG A 69 -9.00 -7.78 -1.43
N LYS A 70 -7.76 -7.28 -1.38
CA LYS A 70 -6.64 -7.83 -2.15
C LYS A 70 -5.61 -8.60 -1.30
N THR A 71 -5.32 -8.18 -0.06
CA THR A 71 -4.12 -8.63 0.67
C THR A 71 -4.37 -9.61 1.82
N GLY A 72 -5.62 -9.96 2.13
CA GLY A 72 -5.97 -10.89 3.21
C GLY A 72 -5.71 -12.38 2.92
N PRO A 73 -5.83 -13.26 3.94
CA PRO A 73 -5.77 -14.71 3.74
C PRO A 73 -6.77 -15.17 2.67
N GLY A 74 -6.32 -16.00 1.73
CA GLY A 74 -7.12 -16.43 0.59
C GLY A 74 -7.20 -15.42 -0.58
N ARG A 75 -6.73 -14.18 -0.40
CA ARG A 75 -6.93 -13.06 -1.36
C ARG A 75 -5.69 -12.67 -2.14
N ARG A 76 -4.50 -13.01 -1.64
CA ARG A 76 -3.19 -12.74 -2.28
C ARG A 76 -2.98 -13.60 -3.53
N LYS A 77 -3.82 -13.45 -4.55
CA LYS A 77 -3.78 -14.24 -5.78
C LYS A 77 -2.75 -13.66 -6.73
N CYS A 78 -1.84 -14.50 -7.21
CA CYS A 78 -0.88 -14.13 -8.24
C CYS A 78 -1.61 -13.72 -9.51
N ALA A 79 -1.31 -12.54 -10.06
CA ALA A 79 -1.92 -12.02 -11.28
C ALA A 79 -1.60 -12.86 -12.54
N VAL A 80 -0.61 -13.76 -12.46
CA VAL A 80 -0.22 -14.64 -13.57
C VAL A 80 -0.94 -15.98 -13.51
N CYS A 81 -0.77 -16.72 -12.40
CA CYS A 81 -1.27 -18.09 -12.28
C CYS A 81 -2.59 -18.22 -11.51
N GLY A 82 -3.09 -17.14 -10.91
CA GLY A 82 -4.34 -17.13 -10.12
C GLY A 82 -4.28 -17.88 -8.78
N SER A 83 -3.18 -18.57 -8.49
CA SER A 83 -2.96 -19.26 -7.21
C SER A 83 -2.59 -18.26 -6.11
N GLU A 84 -2.86 -18.61 -4.85
CA GLU A 84 -2.46 -17.78 -3.72
C GLU A 84 -0.94 -17.79 -3.55
N VAL A 85 -0.35 -16.63 -3.30
CA VAL A 85 1.06 -16.49 -2.95
C VAL A 85 1.22 -16.72 -1.45
N LEU A 86 1.80 -17.87 -1.10
CA LEU A 86 1.99 -18.30 0.28
C LEU A 86 3.45 -18.21 0.74
N ASP A 87 4.38 -18.40 -0.19
CA ASP A 87 5.81 -18.35 0.08
C ASP A 87 6.29 -16.89 0.14
N PRO A 88 6.77 -16.40 1.29
CA PRO A 88 7.29 -15.05 1.41
C PRO A 88 8.53 -14.79 0.56
N ASP A 89 9.35 -15.81 0.27
CA ASP A 89 10.56 -15.66 -0.54
C ASP A 89 10.24 -15.58 -2.04
N ASP A 90 9.09 -16.12 -2.47
CA ASP A 90 8.56 -16.01 -3.83
C ASP A 90 7.50 -14.90 -3.96
N TYR A 91 7.46 -13.93 -3.05
CA TYR A 91 6.41 -12.90 -3.04
C TYR A 91 6.88 -11.54 -3.58
N LEU A 92 6.08 -10.95 -4.46
CA LEU A 92 6.18 -9.57 -4.89
C LEU A 92 4.80 -8.91 -4.84
N MET A 93 4.75 -7.65 -4.40
CA MET A 93 3.53 -6.86 -4.39
C MET A 93 3.76 -5.52 -5.06
N VAL A 94 2.85 -5.13 -5.95
CA VAL A 94 2.75 -3.77 -6.45
C VAL A 94 1.99 -2.95 -5.42
N PRO A 95 2.54 -1.85 -4.89
CA PRO A 95 1.87 -1.03 -3.89
C PRO A 95 0.64 -0.33 -4.49
N ARG A 96 -0.09 0.43 -3.67
CA ARG A 96 -1.07 1.38 -4.18
C ARG A 96 -0.35 2.45 -5.00
N LEU A 97 -0.76 2.60 -6.26
CA LEU A 97 -0.22 3.58 -7.19
C LEU A 97 -1.02 4.88 -7.21
N THR A 98 -2.35 4.80 -7.11
CA THR A 98 -3.24 5.97 -7.20
C THR A 98 -4.63 5.69 -6.60
N ASP A 99 -5.35 6.72 -6.16
CA ASP A 99 -6.82 6.69 -5.91
C ASP A 99 -7.66 6.97 -7.15
N ASP A 100 -7.07 7.50 -8.22
CA ASP A 100 -7.83 7.83 -9.42
C ASP A 100 -8.26 6.56 -10.15
N VAL A 101 -9.52 6.16 -9.92
CA VAL A 101 -10.16 5.00 -10.55
C VAL A 101 -10.22 5.07 -12.08
N THR A 102 -10.04 6.26 -12.66
CA THR A 102 -10.00 6.45 -14.11
C THR A 102 -8.59 6.25 -14.69
N SER A 103 -7.57 6.29 -13.84
CA SER A 103 -6.19 6.05 -14.23
C SER A 103 -5.96 4.57 -14.55
N PRO A 104 -5.30 4.23 -15.67
CA PRO A 104 -4.88 2.86 -15.96
C PRO A 104 -4.03 2.24 -14.85
N ALA A 105 -3.33 3.04 -14.04
CA ALA A 105 -2.51 2.57 -12.92
C ALA A 105 -3.35 1.94 -11.80
N HIS A 106 -4.60 2.38 -11.62
CA HIS A 106 -5.45 1.93 -10.52
C HIS A 106 -5.67 0.42 -10.51
N ARG A 107 -5.72 -0.22 -11.70
CA ARG A 107 -5.90 -1.68 -11.79
C ARG A 107 -4.75 -2.47 -11.13
N PHE A 108 -3.57 -1.87 -11.03
CA PHE A 108 -2.38 -2.49 -10.47
C PHE A 108 -2.23 -2.30 -8.95
N ASN A 109 -3.05 -1.47 -8.31
CA ASN A 109 -3.02 -1.27 -6.86
C ASN A 109 -3.06 -2.62 -6.12
N TYR A 110 -2.10 -2.85 -5.21
CA TYR A 110 -2.02 -4.06 -4.39
C TYR A 110 -1.98 -5.37 -5.20
N THR A 111 -1.38 -5.36 -6.39
CA THR A 111 -1.26 -6.57 -7.20
C THR A 111 -0.24 -7.53 -6.60
N HIS A 112 -0.58 -8.81 -6.52
CA HIS A 112 0.29 -9.86 -5.97
C HIS A 112 0.87 -10.71 -7.09
N LEU A 113 2.12 -11.11 -6.95
CA LEU A 113 2.85 -11.94 -7.90
C LEU A 113 3.70 -12.97 -7.16
N HIS A 114 3.77 -14.16 -7.75
CA HIS A 114 4.91 -15.04 -7.53
C HIS A 114 6.11 -14.41 -8.26
N ARG A 115 7.25 -14.21 -7.60
CA ARG A 115 8.46 -13.65 -8.23
C ARG A 115 8.90 -14.52 -9.41
N SER A 116 8.80 -15.83 -9.26
CA SER A 116 9.07 -16.86 -10.27
C SER A 116 8.20 -16.76 -11.53
N GLN A 117 7.08 -16.04 -11.48
CA GLN A 117 6.12 -15.94 -12.58
C GLN A 117 6.14 -14.57 -13.28
N VAL A 118 6.93 -13.61 -12.81
CA VAL A 118 6.94 -12.23 -13.35
C VAL A 118 7.21 -12.21 -14.85
N ARG A 119 8.13 -13.05 -15.34
CA ARG A 119 8.47 -13.15 -16.77
C ARG A 119 7.28 -13.53 -17.66
N GLU A 120 6.32 -14.28 -17.14
CA GLU A 120 5.13 -14.73 -17.88
C GLU A 120 3.97 -13.74 -17.76
N TRP A 121 4.15 -12.63 -17.04
CA TRP A 121 3.08 -11.67 -16.80
C TRP A 121 2.86 -10.76 -18.02
N ARG A 122 1.75 -11.00 -18.72
CA ARG A 122 1.38 -10.27 -19.95
C ARG A 122 1.25 -8.75 -19.77
N GLU A 123 0.92 -8.29 -18.57
CA GLU A 123 0.74 -6.87 -18.27
C GLU A 123 2.02 -6.19 -17.75
N LEU A 124 3.14 -6.92 -17.67
CA LEU A 124 4.40 -6.40 -17.12
C LEU A 124 4.86 -5.13 -17.84
N GLY A 125 4.91 -5.13 -19.18
CA GLY A 125 5.35 -3.96 -19.94
C GLY A 125 4.43 -2.74 -19.76
N ASP A 126 3.13 -2.96 -19.54
CA ASP A 126 2.19 -1.89 -19.21
C ASP A 126 2.47 -1.30 -17.83
N LEU A 127 2.75 -2.16 -16.84
CA LEU A 127 3.12 -1.72 -15.50
C LEU A 127 4.44 -0.95 -15.54
N GLU A 128 5.49 -1.49 -16.15
CA GLU A 128 6.81 -0.84 -16.22
C GLU A 128 6.70 0.59 -16.78
N ARG A 129 5.97 0.75 -17.88
CA ARG A 129 5.70 2.07 -18.48
C ARG A 129 4.97 3.01 -17.52
N ILE A 130 4.01 2.52 -16.75
CA ILE A 130 3.29 3.32 -15.74
C ILE A 130 4.22 3.73 -14.61
N LEU A 131 5.04 2.81 -14.09
CA LEU A 131 5.99 3.12 -13.01
C LEU A 131 7.04 4.15 -13.47
N GLU A 132 7.54 4.04 -14.70
CA GLU A 132 8.44 5.03 -15.30
C GLU A 132 7.78 6.42 -15.43
N GLN A 133 6.50 6.47 -15.76
CA GLN A 133 5.74 7.72 -15.81
C GLN A 133 5.62 8.36 -14.43
N PHE A 134 5.34 7.59 -13.39
CA PHE A 134 5.30 8.12 -12.01
C PHE A 134 6.66 8.68 -11.56
N ASP A 135 7.76 7.99 -11.89
CA ASP A 135 9.12 8.40 -11.54
C ASP A 135 9.53 9.71 -12.24
N THR A 136 9.13 9.86 -13.51
CA THR A 136 9.51 11.04 -14.32
C THR A 136 8.58 12.24 -14.20
N ALA A 137 7.29 12.02 -13.96
CA ALA A 137 6.29 13.09 -13.89
C ALA A 137 6.16 13.72 -12.49
N GLY A 138 6.88 13.21 -11.49
CA GLY A 138 6.85 13.73 -10.11
C GLY A 138 5.59 13.38 -9.34
N GLY A 139 4.88 12.32 -9.75
CA GLY A 139 3.69 11.81 -9.04
C GLY A 139 4.01 10.88 -7.87
N TRP A 140 5.29 10.60 -7.64
CA TRP A 140 5.76 9.68 -6.61
C TRP A 140 6.99 10.23 -5.89
N GLU A 141 6.99 10.14 -4.56
CA GLU A 141 8.15 10.37 -3.70
C GLU A 141 8.50 9.10 -2.91
N GLY A 142 9.79 8.94 -2.61
CA GLY A 142 10.33 7.74 -1.95
C GLY A 142 11.08 6.79 -2.89
N SER A 143 11.74 5.77 -2.33
CA SER A 143 12.55 4.80 -3.11
C SER A 143 11.75 3.60 -3.63
N VAL A 144 10.60 3.30 -3.02
CA VAL A 144 9.83 2.07 -3.22
C VAL A 144 9.49 1.84 -4.70
N LEU A 145 9.09 2.88 -5.43
CA LEU A 145 8.77 2.77 -6.86
C LEU A 145 9.97 2.33 -7.71
N ARG A 146 11.13 2.95 -7.48
CA ARG A 146 12.37 2.66 -8.22
C ARG A 146 12.90 1.28 -7.87
N GLU A 147 12.82 0.88 -6.61
CA GLU A 147 13.18 -0.47 -6.15
C GLU A 147 12.28 -1.53 -6.78
N LEU A 148 10.96 -1.28 -6.84
CA LEU A 148 10.01 -2.17 -7.52
C LEU A 148 10.34 -2.31 -9.01
N LEU A 149 10.55 -1.19 -9.71
CA LEU A 149 10.90 -1.20 -11.14
C LEU A 149 12.21 -1.97 -11.38
N GLN A 150 13.22 -1.80 -10.53
CA GLN A 150 14.47 -2.55 -10.60
C GLN A 150 14.24 -4.05 -10.39
N GLN A 151 13.44 -4.44 -9.39
CA GLN A 151 13.12 -5.84 -9.12
C GLN A 151 12.37 -6.49 -10.29
N LEU A 152 11.38 -5.80 -10.87
CA LEU A 152 10.63 -6.29 -12.03
C LEU A 152 11.55 -6.58 -13.21
N ARG A 153 12.47 -5.65 -13.52
CA ARG A 153 13.46 -5.81 -14.60
C ARG A 153 14.45 -6.95 -14.35
N GLN A 154 14.82 -7.20 -13.08
CA GLN A 154 15.67 -8.33 -12.73
C GLN A 154 14.97 -9.68 -12.89
N LEU A 155 13.68 -9.73 -12.58
CA LEU A 155 12.87 -10.96 -12.67
C LEU A 155 12.36 -11.26 -14.09
N SER A 156 12.43 -10.29 -15.00
CA SER A 156 12.00 -10.44 -16.39
C SER A 156 13.14 -10.74 -17.38
N ALA A 157 14.40 -10.58 -16.95
CA ALA A 157 15.61 -10.94 -17.70
C ALA A 157 15.78 -12.46 -17.80
#